data_AF-A0A1V2P707-F1
#
_entry.id   AF-A0A1V2P707-F1
#
_cell.length_a   1.000
_cell.length_b   1.000
_cell.length_c   1.000
_cell.angle_alpha   90.00
_cell.angle_beta   90.00
_cell.angle_gamma   90.00
#
_symmetry.space_group_name_H-M   'P 1'
#
loop_
_entity.id
_entity.type
_entity.pdbx_description
1 polymer ?
#
loop_
_entity_poly.entity_id
_entity_poly.type
_entity_poly.pdbx_seq_one_letter_code
_entity_poly.pdbx_strand_id
1 'polypeptide(L)'
;MEIDFLTWLGDPIYADQPHELLDDAVVQRNERGEWLIDASATAKPGVTAGQVEVALSTAWTQDLRYEYREAHTLLTEPTSVTLQAVTQGGPDDLWVTAQVRVALSTPSPA
;
A
#
# COMPACT_ATOMS: atom_id res chain seq x y z
N MET A 1 0.86 -11.60 16.10
CA MET A 1 0.87 -10.12 16.18
C MET A 1 0.35 -9.66 14.84
N GLU A 2 -0.89 -9.19 14.84
CA GLU A 2 -1.61 -8.67 13.67
C GLU A 2 -0.96 -7.33 13.33
N ILE A 3 -0.29 -7.25 12.18
CA ILE A 3 0.24 -5.97 11.70
C ILE A 3 -0.94 -5.28 11.03
N ASP A 4 -1.50 -4.31 11.72
CA ASP A 4 -2.49 -3.40 11.16
C ASP A 4 -1.81 -2.66 10.00
N PHE A 5 -2.36 -2.75 8.78
CA PHE A 5 -1.82 -2.09 7.58
C PHE A 5 -1.57 -0.59 7.80
N LEU A 6 -2.39 0.02 8.67
CA LEU A 6 -2.28 1.40 9.11
C LEU A 6 -0.99 1.68 9.89
N THR A 7 -0.45 0.67 10.57
CA THR A 7 0.79 0.73 11.34
C THR A 7 2.02 0.55 10.44
N TRP A 8 1.91 -0.27 9.37
CA TRP A 8 2.99 -0.45 8.38
C TRP A 8 3.32 0.84 7.60
N LEU A 9 2.33 1.67 7.29
CA LEU A 9 2.55 2.92 6.54
C LEU A 9 2.93 4.14 7.40
N GLY A 10 2.80 4.08 8.73
CA GLY A 10 2.88 5.26 9.60
C GLY A 10 3.71 5.14 10.88
N ASP A 11 4.16 3.94 11.27
CA ASP A 11 4.88 3.73 12.53
C ASP A 11 6.40 3.48 12.29
N PRO A 12 7.29 4.32 12.84
CA PRO A 12 8.74 4.18 12.72
C PRO A 12 9.31 2.91 13.36
N ILE A 13 8.54 2.11 14.09
CA ILE A 13 8.97 0.79 14.59
C ILE A 13 9.09 -0.24 13.46
N TYR A 14 8.38 -0.04 12.35
CA TYR A 14 8.48 -0.92 11.17
C TYR A 14 9.56 -0.46 10.19
N ALA A 15 10.34 0.60 10.53
CA ALA A 15 11.39 1.31 9.76
C ALA A 15 12.47 0.46 9.05
N ASP A 16 12.39 -0.87 9.13
CA ASP A 16 13.26 -1.82 8.44
C ASP A 16 12.63 -2.57 7.23
N GLN A 17 11.36 -2.32 6.84
CA GLN A 17 10.72 -2.86 5.60
C GLN A 17 9.94 -1.83 4.73
N PRO A 18 9.87 -1.97 3.41
CA PRO A 18 10.28 -1.03 2.35
C PRO A 18 9.93 0.50 2.40
N HIS A 19 10.08 1.22 3.53
CA HIS A 19 10.12 2.72 3.53
C HIS A 19 11.29 3.33 2.78
N GLU A 20 12.25 2.53 2.33
CA GLU A 20 13.37 3.07 1.56
C GLU A 20 12.92 3.65 0.22
N LEU A 21 11.77 3.22 -0.31
CA LEU A 21 11.31 3.61 -1.65
C LEU A 21 10.26 4.71 -1.67
N LEU A 22 9.58 4.97 -0.54
CA LEU A 22 8.44 5.87 -0.46
C LEU A 22 8.69 7.01 0.55
N ASP A 23 8.13 8.18 0.29
CA ASP A 23 8.09 9.37 1.15
C ASP A 23 6.64 9.86 1.28
N ASP A 24 6.40 10.71 2.29
CA ASP A 24 5.13 11.42 2.51
C ASP A 24 3.88 10.51 2.54
N ALA A 25 4.01 9.34 3.16
CA ALA A 25 2.90 8.41 3.31
C ALA A 25 1.79 9.00 4.20
N VAL A 26 0.56 8.99 3.70
CA VAL A 26 -0.65 9.40 4.40
C VAL A 26 -1.67 8.29 4.29
N VAL A 27 -2.27 7.92 5.42
CA VAL A 27 -3.31 6.89 5.47
C VAL A 27 -4.57 7.42 6.13
N GLN A 28 -5.71 7.11 5.55
CA GLN A 28 -7.02 7.54 6.02
C GLN A 28 -7.98 6.36 6.01
N ARG A 29 -8.79 6.27 7.07
CA ARG A 29 -9.93 5.36 7.11
C ARG A 29 -11.17 6.10 6.60
N ASN A 30 -11.85 5.54 5.62
CA ASN A 30 -13.03 6.14 5.00
C ASN A 30 -14.25 5.22 5.12
N GLU A 31 -15.01 5.36 6.21
CA GLU A 31 -16.18 4.51 6.50
C GLU A 31 -17.37 4.73 5.55
N ARG A 32 -17.29 5.73 4.66
CA ARG A 32 -18.34 6.07 3.69
C ARG A 32 -17.86 5.96 2.24
N GLY A 33 -16.60 5.57 2.03
CA GLY A 33 -15.99 5.43 0.72
C GLY A 33 -16.19 4.05 0.12
N GLU A 34 -15.80 3.90 -1.14
CA GLU A 34 -15.66 2.60 -1.79
C GLU A 34 -14.54 1.76 -1.15
N TRP A 35 -13.48 2.45 -0.68
CA TRP A 35 -12.33 1.87 0.00
C TRP A 35 -12.39 2.22 1.48
N LEU A 36 -12.38 1.22 2.35
CA LEU A 36 -12.36 1.42 3.80
C LEU A 36 -11.04 2.06 4.25
N ILE A 37 -9.93 1.71 3.58
CA ILE A 37 -8.62 2.31 3.77
C ILE A 37 -8.20 3.00 2.47
N ASP A 38 -7.80 4.26 2.55
CA ASP A 38 -7.23 5.03 1.46
C ASP A 38 -5.84 5.50 1.90
N ALA A 39 -4.81 5.14 1.13
CA ALA A 39 -3.43 5.50 1.40
C ALA A 39 -2.81 6.16 0.18
N SER A 40 -1.94 7.14 0.43
CA SER A 40 -1.17 7.81 -0.60
C SER A 40 0.27 7.99 -0.16
N ALA A 41 1.21 7.92 -1.11
CA ALA A 41 2.62 8.20 -0.87
C ALA A 41 3.28 8.70 -2.16
N THR A 42 4.53 9.14 -2.06
CA THR A 42 5.36 9.53 -3.21
C THR A 42 6.57 8.61 -3.28
N ALA A 43 6.88 8.08 -4.46
CA ALA A 43 8.10 7.32 -4.68
C ALA A 43 9.32 8.26 -4.69
N LYS A 44 10.40 7.82 -4.02
CA LYS A 44 11.65 8.59 -4.00
C LYS A 44 12.23 8.79 -5.40
N PRO A 45 13.05 9.84 -5.62
CA PRO A 45 13.71 10.04 -6.91
C PRO A 45 14.50 8.81 -7.36
N GLY A 46 14.31 8.39 -8.61
CA GLY A 46 14.98 7.22 -9.18
C GLY A 46 14.29 5.87 -8.91
N VAL A 47 13.24 5.84 -8.08
CA VAL A 47 12.41 4.64 -7.91
C VAL A 47 11.50 4.45 -9.12
N THR A 48 11.52 3.24 -9.67
CA THR A 48 10.75 2.86 -10.85
C THR A 48 9.36 2.32 -10.49
N ALA A 49 8.42 2.39 -11.42
CA ALA A 49 7.08 1.80 -11.25
C ALA A 49 7.13 0.32 -10.85
N GLY A 50 8.00 -0.48 -11.49
CA GLY A 50 8.14 -1.91 -11.17
C GLY A 50 8.66 -2.17 -9.76
N GLN A 51 9.55 -1.31 -9.22
CA GLN A 51 9.97 -1.41 -7.82
C GLN A 51 8.81 -1.09 -6.86
N VAL A 52 7.98 -0.11 -7.20
CA VAL A 52 6.78 0.21 -6.42
C VAL A 52 5.75 -0.94 -6.48
N GLU A 53 5.48 -1.50 -7.65
CA GLU A 53 4.59 -2.66 -7.81
C GLU A 53 5.02 -3.83 -6.93
N VAL A 54 6.30 -4.20 -6.98
CA VAL A 54 6.87 -5.28 -6.18
C VAL A 54 6.75 -4.96 -4.69
N ALA A 55 7.07 -3.73 -4.27
CA ALA A 55 6.98 -3.32 -2.88
C ALA A 55 5.54 -3.39 -2.34
N LEU A 56 4.57 -2.84 -3.09
CA LEU A 56 3.15 -2.86 -2.73
C LEU A 56 2.59 -4.29 -2.69
N SER A 57 2.91 -5.11 -3.69
CA SER A 57 2.46 -6.51 -3.73
C SER A 57 3.05 -7.33 -2.59
N THR A 58 4.33 -7.14 -2.28
CA THR A 58 5.02 -7.82 -1.16
C THR A 58 4.41 -7.42 0.17
N ALA A 59 4.23 -6.11 0.40
CA ALA A 59 3.61 -5.59 1.62
C ALA A 59 2.22 -6.18 1.83
N TRP A 60 1.41 -6.21 0.77
CA TRP A 60 0.05 -6.71 0.89
C TRP A 60 -0.03 -8.23 1.06
N THR A 61 0.90 -9.02 0.51
CA THR A 61 0.81 -10.49 0.52
C THR A 61 1.65 -11.20 1.58
N GLN A 62 2.71 -10.54 2.07
CA GLN A 62 3.67 -11.16 2.99
C GLN A 62 3.63 -10.53 4.38
N ASP A 63 3.37 -9.22 4.45
CA ASP A 63 3.43 -8.48 5.71
C ASP A 63 2.05 -8.42 6.39
N LEU A 64 0.97 -8.53 5.61
CA LEU A 64 -0.39 -8.68 6.13
C LEU A 64 -0.65 -10.13 6.54
N ARG A 65 -0.58 -10.40 7.85
CA ARG A 65 -0.91 -11.70 8.42
C ARG A 65 -2.39 -11.81 8.73
N TYR A 66 -3.24 -11.72 7.71
CA TYR A 66 -4.61 -12.20 7.84
C TYR A 66 -4.60 -13.70 7.57
N GLU A 67 -5.03 -14.54 8.50
CA GLU A 67 -5.07 -16.01 8.32
C GLU A 67 -6.12 -16.47 7.28
N TYR A 68 -6.66 -15.53 6.51
CA TYR A 68 -7.81 -15.69 5.63
C TYR A 68 -7.49 -15.19 4.21
N ARG A 69 -8.52 -15.05 3.37
CA ARG A 69 -8.36 -14.79 1.94
C ARG A 69 -7.98 -13.34 1.67
N GLU A 70 -7.10 -13.15 0.71
CA GLU A 70 -6.70 -11.85 0.19
C GLU A 70 -6.65 -11.86 -1.34
N ALA A 71 -6.90 -10.71 -1.94
CA ALA A 71 -6.65 -10.47 -3.35
C ALA A 71 -6.28 -9.00 -3.55
N HIS A 72 -5.43 -8.74 -4.54
CA HIS A 72 -5.11 -7.38 -4.94
C HIS A 72 -4.94 -7.30 -6.46
N THR A 73 -5.08 -6.09 -6.98
CA THR A 73 -4.70 -5.72 -8.34
C THR A 73 -3.81 -4.49 -8.29
N LEU A 74 -2.90 -4.39 -9.25
CA LEU A 74 -2.04 -3.23 -9.46
C LEU A 74 -2.44 -2.57 -10.78
N LEU A 75 -2.58 -1.24 -10.75
CA LEU A 75 -2.77 -0.41 -11.92
C LEU A 75 -1.59 0.55 -12.02
N THR A 76 -0.81 0.41 -13.09
CA THR A 76 0.34 1.28 -13.35
C THR A 76 0.01 2.28 -14.44
N GLU A 77 0.22 3.55 -14.10
CA GLU A 77 0.03 4.72 -14.94
C GLU A 77 1.36 5.44 -15.12
N PRO A 78 1.50 6.35 -16.10
CA PRO A 78 2.77 7.05 -16.36
C PRO A 78 3.33 7.81 -15.14
N THR A 79 2.47 8.22 -14.20
CA THR A 79 2.84 9.03 -13.03
C THR A 79 2.45 8.40 -11.70
N SER A 80 1.90 7.18 -11.70
CA SER A 80 1.49 6.51 -10.46
C SER A 80 1.42 5.00 -10.58
N VAL A 81 1.55 4.33 -9.44
CA VAL A 81 1.14 2.94 -9.26
C VAL A 81 0.05 2.92 -8.20
N THR A 82 -1.06 2.25 -8.50
CA THR A 82 -2.18 2.11 -7.56
C THR A 82 -2.38 0.63 -7.25
N LEU A 83 -2.32 0.27 -5.97
CA LEU A 83 -2.78 -1.02 -5.47
C LEU A 83 -4.23 -0.88 -5.01
N GLN A 84 -5.07 -1.80 -5.44
CA GLN A 84 -6.42 -1.98 -4.92
C GLN A 84 -6.51 -3.39 -4.37
N ALA A 85 -7.00 -3.52 -3.14
CA ALA A 85 -6.98 -4.79 -2.46
C ALA A 85 -8.20 -5.02 -1.59
N VAL A 86 -8.43 -6.30 -1.34
CA VAL A 86 -9.53 -6.79 -0.53
C VAL A 86 -9.03 -7.95 0.31
N THR A 87 -9.27 -7.86 1.62
CA THR A 87 -8.82 -8.88 2.57
C THR A 87 -9.94 -9.24 3.52
N GLN A 88 -10.10 -10.53 3.80
CA GLN A 88 -11.06 -11.05 4.74
C GLN A 88 -10.46 -10.99 6.16
N GLY A 89 -11.11 -10.29 7.11
CA GLY A 89 -10.62 -10.17 8.49
C GLY A 89 -10.77 -11.44 9.34
N GLY A 90 -11.65 -12.35 8.93
CA GLY A 90 -12.07 -13.52 9.70
C GLY A 90 -12.96 -14.47 8.89
N PRO A 91 -13.19 -15.72 9.33
CA PRO A 91 -13.90 -16.74 8.55
C PRO A 91 -15.32 -16.31 8.16
N ASP A 92 -15.95 -15.52 9.04
CA ASP A 92 -17.29 -14.94 8.92
C ASP A 92 -17.27 -13.41 9.02
N ASP A 93 -16.10 -12.78 8.90
CA ASP A 93 -15.93 -11.34 9.13
C ASP A 93 -16.08 -10.51 7.84
N LEU A 94 -16.17 -9.20 8.01
CA LEU A 94 -16.23 -8.22 6.96
C LEU A 94 -14.95 -8.20 6.12
N TRP A 95 -15.12 -7.88 4.84
CA TRP A 95 -14.01 -7.63 3.93
C TRP A 95 -13.50 -6.20 4.11
N VAL A 96 -12.21 -6.05 4.36
CA VAL A 96 -11.52 -4.76 4.35
C VAL A 96 -11.08 -4.48 2.92
N THR A 97 -11.50 -3.34 2.38
CA THR A 97 -11.05 -2.85 1.08
C THR A 97 -10.02 -1.74 1.28
N ALA A 98 -8.94 -1.78 0.50
CA ALA A 98 -7.91 -0.75 0.53
C ALA A 98 -7.53 -0.27 -0.86
N GLN A 99 -7.24 1.02 -0.97
CA GLN A 99 -6.58 1.61 -2.11
C GLN A 99 -5.30 2.29 -1.64
N VAL A 100 -4.19 2.04 -2.34
CA VAL A 100 -2.90 2.67 -2.09
C VAL A 100 -2.41 3.28 -3.38
N ARG A 101 -2.27 4.61 -3.44
CA ARG A 101 -1.74 5.30 -4.61
C ARG A 101 -0.35 5.86 -4.33
N VAL A 102 0.63 5.42 -5.09
CA VAL A 102 1.99 5.94 -5.05
C VAL A 102 2.23 6.81 -6.28
N ALA A 103 2.52 8.10 -6.07
CA ALA A 103 2.94 9.00 -7.13
C ALA A 103 4.41 8.73 -7.50
N LEU A 104 4.73 8.66 -8.79
CA LEU A 104 6.10 8.49 -9.26
C LEU A 104 6.77 9.87 -9.42
N SER A 105 7.96 10.02 -8.84
CA SER A 105 8.80 11.18 -9.11
C SER A 105 9.26 11.14 -10.57
N THR A 106 8.82 12.09 -11.40
CA THR A 106 9.35 12.24 -12.76
C THR A 106 10.84 12.54 -12.68
N PRO A 107 11.70 11.85 -13.46
CA PRO A 107 13.11 12.24 -13.54
C PRO A 107 13.17 13.70 -14.01
N SER A 108 13.84 14.55 -13.22
CA SER A 108 14.13 15.93 -13.63
C SER A 108 14.96 15.85 -14.92
N PRO A 109 14.54 16.49 -16.04
CA PRO A 109 15.37 16.53 -17.22
C PRO A 109 16.64 17.33 -16.90
N ALA A 110 17.79 16.66 -17.03
CA ALA A 110 19.12 17.26 -16.90
C ALA A 110 19.40 18.31 -17.99
#